data_AF-A0A834YLQ0-F1
#
_entry.id   AF-A0A834YLQ0-F1
#
_cell.length_a   1.000
_cell.length_b   1.000
_cell.length_c   1.000
_cell.angle_alpha   90.00
_cell.angle_beta   90.00
_cell.angle_gamma   90.00
#
_symmetry.space_group_name_H-M   'P 1'
#
loop_
_entity.id
_entity.type
_entity.pdbx_description
1 polymer ?
#
loop_
_entity_poly.entity_id
_entity_poly.type
_entity_poly.pdbx_seq_one_letter_code
_entity_poly.pdbx_strand_id
1 'polypeptide(L)'
;MFASQFDDNSAFSGGGFMPSQATQPADYGVSPAKNRDTQGLFPLAVKQMSEAYLSSDDKSNFVVDGVDVNNVGMVFNKAERVTDVTFTIDDGTGRIECHRWVNEAVDTKEMEAIQNGMYVRIQGT
;
A
#
# COMPACT_ATOMS: atom_id res chain seq x y z
N MET A 1 32.57 9.64 57.60
CA MET A 1 32.52 8.45 56.72
C MET A 1 31.31 8.64 55.82
N PHE A 2 31.55 9.21 54.62
CA PHE A 2 31.35 8.58 53.29
C PHE A 2 29.88 8.59 52.82
N ALA A 3 29.54 9.56 51.94
CA ALA A 3 29.02 9.39 50.56
C ALA A 3 27.53 8.96 50.49
N SER A 4 26.68 9.40 49.55
CA SER A 4 26.87 9.98 48.23
C SER A 4 25.56 10.63 47.75
N GLN A 5 25.75 11.69 46.97
CA GLN A 5 24.84 12.40 46.08
C GLN A 5 24.10 11.47 45.10
N PHE A 6 22.79 11.70 44.93
CA PHE A 6 22.08 11.43 43.69
C PHE A 6 21.20 12.65 43.37
N ASP A 7 21.63 13.38 42.35
CA ASP A 7 20.83 14.34 41.61
C ASP A 7 19.79 13.58 40.79
N ASP A 8 18.51 13.90 40.95
CA ASP A 8 17.48 13.49 39.99
C ASP A 8 16.71 14.73 39.54
N ASN A 9 17.34 15.44 38.61
CA ASN A 9 16.73 16.51 37.83
C ASN A 9 15.71 15.88 36.87
N SER A 10 14.51 15.62 37.37
CA SER A 10 13.36 15.20 36.57
C SER A 10 12.91 16.36 35.66
N ALA A 11 13.60 16.45 34.52
CA ALA A 11 13.27 17.31 33.41
C ALA A 11 12.02 16.77 32.70
N PHE A 12 10.83 17.08 33.22
CA PHE A 12 9.59 17.06 32.44
C PHE A 12 8.65 18.16 32.95
N SER A 13 9.09 19.39 32.74
CA SER A 13 8.26 20.59 32.86
C SER A 13 7.51 20.81 31.55
N GLY A 14 6.18 20.79 31.62
CA GLY A 14 5.30 21.64 30.81
C GLY A 14 4.87 21.14 29.43
N GLY A 15 3.56 20.92 29.25
CA GLY A 15 2.96 20.80 27.91
C GLY A 15 1.57 20.16 27.84
N GLY A 16 0.64 20.51 28.74
CA GLY A 16 -0.76 20.06 28.66
C GLY A 16 -1.62 21.05 27.88
N PHE A 17 -2.25 20.61 26.78
CA PHE A 17 -3.21 21.42 26.01
C PHE A 17 -4.51 21.61 26.81
N MET A 18 -4.86 22.86 27.13
CA MET A 18 -6.17 23.20 27.71
C MET A 18 -7.19 23.51 26.60
N PRO A 19 -8.35 22.82 26.52
CA PRO A 19 -9.46 23.26 25.69
C PRO A 19 -10.30 24.32 26.45
N SER A 20 -10.41 25.52 25.90
CA SER A 20 -11.30 26.58 26.40
C SER A 20 -12.75 26.33 25.96
N GLN A 21 -13.66 26.26 26.93
CA GLN A 21 -15.11 26.16 26.73
C GLN A 21 -15.72 27.54 26.39
N ALA A 22 -16.61 27.62 25.38
CA ALA A 22 -18.00 28.09 25.52
C ALA A 22 -18.72 28.38 24.18
N THR A 23 -19.96 27.88 24.10
CA THR A 23 -21.20 28.41 23.44
C THR A 23 -21.89 27.39 22.50
N GLN A 24 -23.02 26.85 22.94
CA GLN A 24 -24.02 26.06 22.17
C GLN A 24 -24.97 27.02 21.40
N PRO A 25 -25.89 26.59 20.49
CA PRO A 25 -26.16 25.26 19.96
C PRO A 25 -26.24 25.20 18.41
N ALA A 26 -25.94 24.05 17.81
CA ALA A 26 -26.57 23.67 16.55
C ALA A 26 -26.58 22.15 16.42
N ASP A 27 -27.78 21.61 16.54
CA ASP A 27 -28.15 20.21 16.37
C ASP A 27 -28.01 19.86 14.88
N TYR A 28 -26.79 19.56 14.46
CA TYR A 28 -26.52 18.87 13.20
C TYR A 28 -26.29 17.43 13.56
N GLY A 29 -27.33 16.62 13.36
CA GLY A 29 -27.28 15.17 13.55
C GLY A 29 -25.99 14.61 12.98
N VAL A 30 -25.14 14.08 13.86
CA VAL A 30 -24.03 13.23 13.48
C VAL A 30 -24.67 11.99 12.90
N SER A 31 -24.93 12.04 11.59
CA SER A 31 -25.19 10.86 10.79
C SER A 31 -24.00 9.93 11.05
N PRO A 32 -24.20 8.68 11.51
CA PRO A 32 -23.11 7.72 11.59
C PRO A 32 -22.51 7.68 10.20
N ALA A 33 -21.27 8.13 10.08
CA ALA A 33 -20.54 8.11 8.82
C ALA A 33 -20.76 6.73 8.23
N LYS A 34 -21.35 6.70 7.01
CA LYS A 34 -21.36 5.53 6.14
C LYS A 34 -19.99 4.89 6.32
N ASN A 35 -19.98 3.69 6.91
CA ASN A 35 -18.80 2.84 6.94
C ASN A 35 -18.49 2.59 5.46
N ARG A 36 -17.66 3.48 4.90
CA ARG A 36 -17.05 3.28 3.61
C ARG A 36 -16.10 2.15 3.93
N ASP A 37 -16.50 0.93 3.59
CA ASP A 37 -15.61 -0.21 3.56
C ASP A 37 -14.34 0.28 2.85
N THR A 38 -13.30 0.55 3.63
CA THR A 38 -12.01 0.96 3.10
C THR A 38 -11.43 -0.30 2.50
N GLN A 39 -11.81 -0.61 1.26
CA GLN A 39 -11.05 -1.53 0.42
C GLN A 39 -9.68 -0.88 0.22
N GLY A 40 -8.75 -1.20 1.12
CA GLY A 40 -7.46 -0.53 1.23
C GLY A 40 -6.37 -1.38 0.59
N LEU A 41 -5.64 -0.84 -0.39
CA LEU A 41 -4.52 -1.52 -1.02
C LEU A 41 -3.51 -2.08 0.01
N PHE A 42 -3.35 -3.41 0.08
CA PHE A 42 -2.36 -4.02 0.96
C PHE A 42 -1.04 -4.24 0.24
N PRO A 43 0.10 -3.76 0.80
CA PRO A 43 1.41 -4.14 0.30
C PRO A 43 1.64 -5.64 0.54
N LEU A 44 1.80 -6.42 -0.53
CA LEU A 44 2.03 -7.87 -0.47
C LEU A 44 3.29 -8.25 -1.24
N ALA A 45 4.01 -9.23 -0.70
CA ALA A 45 5.10 -9.89 -1.39
C ALA A 45 4.58 -10.95 -2.37
N VAL A 46 5.31 -11.22 -3.45
CA VAL A 46 4.96 -12.23 -4.47
C VAL A 46 4.75 -13.60 -3.84
N LYS A 47 5.55 -13.98 -2.86
CA LYS A 47 5.36 -15.24 -2.13
C LYS A 47 3.99 -15.32 -1.48
N GLN A 48 3.54 -14.27 -0.79
CA GLN A 48 2.24 -14.24 -0.12
C GLN A 48 1.09 -14.34 -1.12
N MET A 49 1.24 -13.65 -2.27
CA MET A 49 0.29 -13.78 -3.38
C MET A 49 0.25 -15.22 -3.90
N SER A 50 1.40 -15.84 -4.14
CA SER A 50 1.52 -17.22 -4.66
C SER A 50 0.92 -18.27 -3.71
N GLU A 51 1.06 -18.08 -2.40
CA GLU A 51 0.53 -18.99 -1.39
C GLU A 51 -0.99 -18.84 -1.24
N ALA A 52 -1.54 -17.64 -1.46
CA ALA A 52 -2.99 -17.42 -1.47
C ALA A 52 -3.72 -18.17 -2.60
N TYR A 53 -3.05 -18.41 -3.74
CA TYR A 53 -3.61 -19.23 -4.82
C TYR A 53 -3.89 -20.68 -4.40
N LEU A 54 -3.19 -21.21 -3.39
CA LEU A 54 -3.37 -22.60 -2.95
C LEU A 54 -4.57 -22.79 -2.02
N SER A 55 -5.16 -21.72 -1.49
CA SER A 55 -6.26 -21.79 -0.52
C SER A 55 -7.66 -21.62 -1.11
N SER A 56 -7.80 -21.28 -2.40
CA SER A 56 -9.10 -21.08 -3.06
C SER A 56 -9.37 -22.17 -4.10
N ASP A 57 -10.26 -23.11 -3.77
CA ASP A 57 -10.61 -24.29 -4.59
C ASP A 57 -11.65 -23.99 -5.70
N ASP A 58 -12.01 -22.74 -5.99
CA ASP A 58 -12.95 -22.49 -7.09
C ASP A 58 -12.79 -21.09 -7.72
N LYS A 59 -12.59 -21.11 -9.05
CA LYS A 59 -12.76 -20.02 -10.02
C LYS A 59 -12.08 -18.67 -9.75
N SER A 60 -10.91 -18.53 -10.36
CA SER A 60 -10.55 -17.40 -11.25
C SER A 60 -11.04 -16.01 -10.83
N ASN A 61 -10.64 -15.57 -9.64
CA ASN A 61 -10.44 -14.16 -9.32
C ASN A 61 -9.40 -14.09 -8.19
N PHE A 62 -8.42 -13.20 -8.35
CA PHE A 62 -7.44 -12.93 -7.31
C PHE A 62 -8.17 -12.28 -6.13
N VAL A 63 -8.49 -13.08 -5.12
CA VAL A 63 -9.08 -12.61 -3.88
C VAL A 63 -8.07 -12.97 -2.79
N VAL A 64 -7.01 -12.16 -2.66
CA VAL A 64 -6.41 -11.99 -1.33
C VAL A 64 -7.39 -11.11 -0.58
N ASP A 65 -8.40 -11.74 0.02
CA ASP A 65 -9.48 -11.11 0.80
C ASP A 65 -10.32 -10.01 0.11
N GLY A 66 -10.31 -9.93 -1.23
CA GLY A 66 -11.13 -8.97 -2.00
C GLY A 66 -10.55 -7.57 -2.00
N VAL A 67 -9.22 -7.49 -1.91
CA VAL A 67 -8.49 -6.25 -1.74
C VAL A 67 -7.46 -6.08 -2.85
N ASP A 68 -7.42 -4.88 -3.40
CA ASP A 68 -6.44 -4.51 -4.41
C ASP A 68 -5.01 -4.74 -3.88
N VAL A 69 -4.14 -5.29 -4.72
CA VAL A 69 -2.77 -5.59 -4.32
C VAL A 69 -1.84 -4.46 -4.66
N ASN A 70 -0.89 -4.24 -3.76
CA ASN A 70 0.25 -3.40 -3.99
C ASN A 70 1.56 -4.20 -3.86
N ASN A 71 2.40 -4.24 -4.90
CA ASN A 71 3.71 -4.91 -4.84
C ASN A 71 4.83 -3.95 -5.30
N VAL A 72 6.04 -4.13 -4.78
CA VAL A 72 7.23 -3.38 -5.21
C VAL A 72 8.32 -4.38 -5.58
N GLY A 73 8.81 -4.31 -6.81
CA GLY A 73 9.84 -5.21 -7.29
C GLY A 73 10.55 -4.71 -8.54
N MET A 74 11.56 -5.44 -8.97
CA MET A 74 12.39 -5.10 -10.13
C MET A 74 11.82 -5.70 -11.41
N VAL A 75 11.78 -4.90 -12.48
CA VAL A 75 11.24 -5.26 -13.79
C VAL A 75 12.22 -6.11 -14.59
N PHE A 76 11.71 -7.17 -15.20
CA PHE A 76 12.42 -8.03 -16.15
C PHE A 76 11.54 -8.34 -17.36
N ASN A 77 12.18 -8.79 -18.45
CA ASN A 77 11.50 -9.35 -19.63
C ASN A 77 10.38 -8.48 -20.21
N LYS A 78 10.51 -7.15 -20.15
CA LYS A 78 9.52 -6.24 -20.74
C LYS A 78 9.37 -6.48 -22.24
N ALA A 79 8.13 -6.64 -22.69
CA ALA A 79 7.73 -6.75 -24.08
C ALA A 79 6.53 -5.83 -24.35
N GLU A 80 6.64 -5.00 -25.39
CA GLU A 80 5.60 -4.05 -25.78
C GLU A 80 4.87 -4.53 -27.04
N ARG A 81 3.56 -4.34 -27.04
CA ARG A 81 2.65 -4.60 -28.17
C ARG A 81 1.73 -3.41 -28.34
N VAL A 82 0.94 -3.43 -29.42
CA VAL A 82 0.00 -2.35 -29.74
C VAL A 82 -1.07 -2.21 -28.65
N THR A 83 -1.53 -3.31 -28.08
CA THR A 83 -2.66 -3.36 -27.14
C THR A 83 -2.24 -3.50 -25.68
N ASP A 84 -0.99 -3.87 -25.42
CA ASP A 84 -0.55 -4.29 -24.09
C ASP A 84 0.98 -4.23 -23.95
N VAL A 85 1.41 -4.21 -22.69
CA VAL A 85 2.80 -4.38 -22.28
C VAL A 85 2.85 -5.50 -21.25
N THR A 86 3.71 -6.49 -21.48
CA THR A 86 3.96 -7.58 -20.54
C THR A 86 5.36 -7.46 -19.96
N PHE A 87 5.50 -7.85 -18.69
CA PHE A 87 6.80 -7.87 -18.00
C PHE A 87 6.74 -8.77 -16.78
N THR A 88 7.89 -9.12 -16.22
CA THR A 88 8.00 -9.89 -14.98
C THR A 88 8.49 -8.98 -13.86
N ILE A 89 7.97 -9.18 -12.65
CA ILE A 89 8.43 -8.51 -11.44
C ILE A 89 9.06 -9.52 -10.50
N ASP A 90 10.25 -9.21 -10.02
CA ASP A 90 10.94 -9.96 -8.97
C ASP A 90 11.10 -9.07 -7.74
N ASP A 91 10.48 -9.46 -6.62
CA ASP A 91 10.56 -8.74 -5.35
C ASP A 91 11.52 -9.40 -4.34
N GLY A 92 12.29 -10.40 -4.78
CA GLY A 92 13.18 -11.21 -3.94
C GLY A 92 12.48 -12.34 -3.19
N THR A 93 11.15 -12.38 -3.17
CA THR A 93 10.37 -13.48 -2.59
C THR A 93 9.77 -14.41 -3.65
N GLY A 94 9.65 -13.92 -4.89
CA GLY A 94 9.19 -14.68 -6.03
C GLY A 94 9.13 -13.81 -7.29
N ARG A 95 8.63 -14.41 -8.38
CA ARG A 95 8.41 -13.72 -9.65
C ARG A 95 6.94 -13.79 -10.06
N ILE A 96 6.42 -12.70 -10.60
CA ILE A 96 5.06 -12.61 -11.13
C ILE A 96 5.07 -11.97 -12.52
N GLU A 97 4.28 -12.51 -13.45
CA GLU A 97 4.04 -11.89 -14.75
C GLU A 97 2.95 -10.83 -14.61
N CYS A 98 3.20 -9.65 -15.16
CA CYS A 98 2.29 -8.52 -15.14
C CYS A 98 1.87 -8.18 -16.57
N HIS A 99 0.60 -7.86 -16.73
CA HIS A 99 0.00 -7.50 -18.01
C HIS A 99 -0.69 -6.13 -17.89
N ARG A 100 -0.18 -5.12 -18.59
CA ARG A 100 -0.76 -3.77 -18.62
C ARG A 100 -1.36 -3.49 -19.99
N TRP A 101 -2.68 -3.34 -20.04
CA TRP A 101 -3.39 -2.92 -21.26
C TRP A 101 -3.03 -1.48 -21.66
N VAL A 102 -2.97 -1.20 -22.96
CA VAL A 102 -2.73 0.13 -23.53
C VAL A 102 -4.00 0.55 -24.27
N ASN A 103 -4.72 1.53 -23.71
CA ASN A 103 -5.97 2.03 -24.27
C ASN A 103 -5.79 3.40 -24.92
N GLU A 104 -4.91 4.23 -24.35
CA GLU A 104 -4.64 5.59 -24.80
C GLU A 104 -3.15 5.83 -25.01
N ALA A 105 -2.80 6.86 -25.79
CA ALA A 105 -1.41 7.23 -26.03
C ALA A 105 -0.63 7.59 -24.75
N VAL A 106 -1.34 7.95 -23.66
CA VAL A 106 -0.72 8.17 -22.34
C VAL A 106 -0.21 6.86 -21.74
N ASP A 107 -0.93 5.74 -21.89
CA ASP A 107 -0.51 4.44 -21.37
C ASP A 107 0.82 3.99 -22.02
N THR A 108 0.96 4.21 -23.33
CA THR A 108 2.20 3.92 -24.06
C THR A 108 3.37 4.73 -23.50
N LYS A 109 3.18 6.05 -23.33
CA LYS A 109 4.24 6.94 -22.82
C LYS A 109 4.66 6.60 -21.40
N GLU A 110 3.72 6.23 -20.54
CA GLU A 110 4.02 5.79 -19.18
C GLU A 110 4.87 4.51 -19.20
N MET A 111 4.54 3.55 -20.06
CA MET A 111 5.28 2.30 -20.18
C MET A 111 6.65 2.48 -20.84
N GLU A 112 6.80 3.40 -21.81
CA GLU A 112 8.09 3.75 -22.44
C GLU A 112 9.15 4.20 -21.41
N ALA A 113 8.71 4.86 -20.33
CA ALA A 113 9.60 5.29 -19.25
C ALA A 113 10.11 4.14 -18.37
N ILE A 114 9.48 2.97 -18.41
CA ILE A 114 9.83 1.79 -17.62
C ILE A 114 10.79 0.90 -18.40
N GLN A 115 11.90 0.51 -17.77
CA GLN A 115 12.93 -0.35 -18.37
C GLN A 115 13.26 -1.54 -17.46
N ASN A 116 13.80 -2.61 -18.06
CA ASN A 116 14.32 -3.75 -17.30
C ASN A 116 15.42 -3.28 -16.33
N GLY A 117 15.41 -3.83 -15.12
CA GLY A 117 16.31 -3.44 -14.03
C GLY A 117 15.82 -2.27 -13.18
N MET A 118 14.69 -1.64 -13.51
CA MET A 118 14.07 -0.61 -12.67
C MET A 118 13.21 -1.24 -11.58
N TYR A 119 13.23 -0.65 -10.39
CA TYR A 119 12.23 -0.95 -9.36
C TYR A 119 10.95 -0.15 -9.62
N VAL A 120 9.82 -0.84 -9.57
CA VAL A 120 8.50 -0.25 -9.78
C VAL A 120 7.54 -0.65 -8.65
N ARG A 121 6.50 0.15 -8.46
CA ARG A 121 5.35 -0.19 -7.62
C ARG A 121 4.18 -0.53 -8.53
N ILE A 122 3.54 -1.67 -8.29
CA ILE A 122 2.37 -2.13 -9.04
C ILE A 122 1.17 -2.11 -8.14
N GLN A 123 0.09 -1.57 -8.68
CA GLN A 123 -1.23 -1.58 -8.08
C GLN A 123 -2.18 -2.21 -9.10
N GLY A 124 -2.88 -3.26 -8.71
CA GLY A 124 -3.74 -4.00 -9.63
C GLY A 124 -4.54 -5.10 -8.94
N THR A 125 -5.33 -5.79 -9.75
CA THR A 125 -6.18 -6.92 -9.38
C THR A 125 -5.87 -8.14 -10.22
#